data_AF-A0A3B8QSB6-F1
#
_entry.id   AF-A0A3B8QSB6-F1
#
_cell.length_a   1.000
_cell.length_b   1.000
_cell.length_c   1.000
_cell.angle_alpha   90.00
_cell.angle_beta   90.00
_cell.angle_gamma   90.00
#
_symmetry.space_group_name_H-M   'P 1'
#
loop_
_entity.id
_entity.type
_entity.pdbx_description
1 polymer ?
#
loop_
_entity_poly.entity_id
_entity_poly.type
_entity_poly.pdbx_seq_one_letter_code
_entity_poly.pdbx_strand_id
1 'polypeptide(L)' 'MPNLFDENRYYQPTDQEIIDLLGSREKQAQMRHHGRSPAFYRLGRKIIYHGRDLNQWANAQRIEQVS' A
#
# COMPACT_ATOMS: atom_id res chain seq x y z
N MET A 1 -3.85 0.35 -17.11
CA MET A 1 -3.86 -1.01 -16.52
C MET A 1 -5.00 -1.08 -15.51
N PRO A 2 -5.57 -2.26 -15.23
CA PRO A 2 -6.54 -2.39 -14.14
C PRO A 2 -5.85 -2.01 -12.83
N ASN A 3 -6.47 -1.10 -12.09
CA ASN A 3 -6.01 -0.69 -10.77
C ASN A 3 -6.27 -1.82 -9.77
N LEU A 4 -5.31 -2.05 -8.85
CA LEU A 4 -5.46 -3.03 -7.78
C LEU A 4 -6.42 -2.53 -6.67
N PHE A 5 -6.54 -1.21 -6.54
CA PHE A 5 -7.37 -0.54 -5.54
C PHE A 5 -8.31 0.47 -6.20
N ASP A 6 -9.45 0.74 -5.56
CA ASP A 6 -10.32 1.86 -5.94
C ASP A 6 -9.59 3.18 -5.65
N GLU A 7 -9.38 4.00 -6.69
CA GLU A 7 -8.60 5.23 -6.59
C GLU A 7 -9.11 6.25 -5.57
N ASN A 8 -10.42 6.26 -5.31
CA ASN A 8 -11.07 7.25 -4.44
C ASN A 8 -11.32 6.71 -3.02
N ARG A 9 -10.97 5.45 -2.76
CA ARG A 9 -11.16 4.82 -1.46
C ARG A 9 -9.94 5.01 -0.57
N TYR A 10 -10.20 5.14 0.73
CA TYR A 10 -9.19 5.11 1.77
C TYR A 10 -9.14 3.74 2.41
N TYR A 11 -7.94 3.29 2.72
CA TYR A 11 -7.66 1.97 3.26
C TYR A 11 -6.89 2.05 4.57
N GLN A 12 -7.19 1.13 5.48
CA GLN A 12 -6.53 0.98 6.76
C GLN A 12 -5.56 -0.21 6.74
N PRO A 13 -4.48 -0.19 7.55
CA PRO A 13 -3.56 -1.32 7.75
C PRO A 13 -4.22 -2.67 8.04
N THR A 14 -5.45 -2.65 8.57
CA THR A 14 -6.22 -3.84 8.96
C THR A 14 -7.25 -4.26 7.91
N ASP A 15 -7.42 -3.50 6.83
CA ASP A 15 -8.31 -3.91 5.75
C ASP A 15 -7.74 -5.15 5.07
N GLN A 16 -8.60 -6.11 4.74
CA GLN A 16 -8.17 -7.41 4.21
C GLN A 16 -7.31 -7.26 2.95
N GLU A 17 -7.69 -6.37 2.03
CA GLU A 17 -6.94 -6.05 0.80
C GLU A 17 -5.50 -5.58 1.10
N ILE A 18 -5.31 -4.84 2.21
CA ILE A 18 -3.99 -4.33 2.63
C ILE A 18 -3.19 -5.43 3.32
N ILE A 19 -3.84 -6.28 4.12
CA ILE A 19 -3.19 -7.43 4.76
C ILE A 19 -2.73 -8.43 3.69
N ASP A 20 -3.56 -8.71 2.70
CA ASP A 20 -3.25 -9.65 1.62
C ASP A 20 -2.07 -9.16 0.78
N LEU A 21 -1.96 -7.85 0.55
CA LEU A 21 -0.88 -7.28 -0.25
C LEU A 21 0.41 -7.02 0.55
N LEU A 22 0.31 -6.38 1.71
CA LEU A 22 1.47 -5.88 2.48
C LEU A 22 1.83 -6.79 3.67
N GLY A 23 1.00 -7.78 3.97
CA GLY A 23 1.18 -8.71 5.09
C GLY A 23 0.74 -8.14 6.44
N SER A 24 1.22 -8.78 7.51
CA SER A 24 0.85 -8.44 8.89
C SER A 24 1.25 -7.01 9.27
N ARG A 25 0.66 -6.49 10.36
CA ARG A 25 0.94 -5.14 10.86
C ARG A 25 2.41 -4.92 11.19
N GLU A 26 3.11 -5.95 11.65
CA GLU A 26 4.54 -5.96 11.93
C GLU A 26 5.35 -5.79 10.64
N LYS A 27 5.02 -6.56 9.58
CA LYS A 27 5.66 -6.41 8.27
C LYS A 27 5.43 -5.01 7.70
N GLN A 28 4.19 -4.50 7.78
CA GLN A 28 3.88 -3.15 7.35
C GLN A 28 4.68 -2.09 8.14
N ALA A 29 4.88 -2.28 9.44
CA ALA A 29 5.70 -1.38 10.26
C ALA A 29 7.18 -1.41 9.85
N GLN A 30 7.72 -2.60 9.56
CA GLN A 30 9.08 -2.75 9.03
C GLN A 30 9.23 -2.05 7.68
N MET A 31 8.27 -2.22 6.76
CA MET A 31 8.28 -1.54 5.46
C MET A 31 8.33 -0.02 5.61
N ARG A 32 7.51 0.55 6.50
CA ARG A 32 7.51 1.99 6.79
C ARG A 32 8.85 2.45 7.38
N HIS A 33 9.40 1.69 8.33
CA HIS A 33 10.71 1.98 8.92
C HIS A 33 11.83 2.01 7.88
N HIS A 34 11.77 1.11 6.89
CA HIS A 34 12.75 1.03 5.81
C HIS A 34 12.42 1.89 4.56
N GLY A 35 11.36 2.70 4.60
CA GLY A 35 10.96 3.54 3.46
C GLY A 35 10.48 2.77 2.22
N ARG A 36 9.99 1.54 2.39
CA ARG A 36 9.52 0.65 1.30
C ARG A 36 8.00 0.55 1.21
N SER A 37 7.27 1.25 2.07
CA SER A 37 5.80 1.24 2.07
C SER A 37 5.21 2.13 0.97
N PRO A 38 3.94 1.89 0.58
CA PRO A 38 3.16 2.91 -0.12
C PRO A 38 3.13 4.22 0.65
N ALA A 39 2.83 5.33 -0.04
CA ALA A 39 2.59 6.60 0.62
C ALA A 39 1.36 6.50 1.54
N PHE A 40 1.42 7.18 2.68
CA PHE A 40 0.38 7.11 3.69
C PHE A 40 0.22 8.44 4.43
N TYR A 41 -0.99 8.69 4.92
CA TYR A 41 -1.25 9.72 5.91
C TYR A 41 -0.97 9.18 7.30
N ARG A 42 -0.31 9.99 8.13
CA ARG A 42 -0.16 9.74 9.56
C ARG A 42 -0.99 10.74 10.34
N LEU A 43 -2.16 10.28 10.81
CA LEU A 43 -3.11 11.07 11.58
C LEU A 43 -3.00 10.63 13.05
N GLY A 44 -2.06 11.23 13.77
CA GLY A 44 -1.67 10.77 15.09
C GLY A 44 -1.07 9.35 15.03
N ARG A 45 -1.73 8.39 15.68
CA ARG A 45 -1.35 6.96 15.65
C ARG A 45 -1.99 6.19 14.49
N LYS A 46 -2.95 6.79 13.77
CA LYS A 46 -3.62 6.15 12.63
C LYS A 46 -2.79 6.29 11.37
N ILE A 47 -2.74 5.20 10.60
CA ILE A 47 -2.17 5.15 9.26
C ILE A 47 -3.32 4.95 8.29
N ILE A 48 -3.37 5.75 7.24
CA ILE A 48 -4.37 5.65 6.17
C ILE A 48 -3.65 5.67 4.83
N TYR A 49 -4.00 4.72 3.96
CA TYR A 49 -3.57 4.70 2.57
C TYR A 49 -4.68 5.25 1.68
N HIS A 50 -4.32 5.93 0.59
CA HIS A 50 -5.27 6.31 -0.45
C HIS A 50 -5.10 5.37 -1.65
N GLY A 51 -6.19 4.90 -2.24
CA GLY A 51 -6.14 3.92 -3.32
C GLY A 51 -5.29 4.35 -4.50
N ARG A 52 -5.34 5.63 -4.88
CA ARG A 52 -4.46 6.19 -5.92
C ARG A 52 -2.97 5.99 -5.60
N ASP A 53 -2.56 6.23 -4.37
CA ASP A 53 -1.16 6.15 -3.96
C ASP A 53 -0.70 4.68 -3.87
N LEU A 54 -1.61 3.79 -3.47
CA LEU A 54 -1.38 2.35 -3.49
C LEU A 54 -1.16 1.84 -4.92
N ASN A 55 -2.00 2.26 -5.86
CA ASN A 55 -1.85 1.92 -7.27
C ASN A 55 -0.55 2.50 -7.85
N GLN A 56 -0.20 3.74 -7.51
CA GLN A 56 1.06 4.35 -7.95
C GLN A 56 2.27 3.57 -7.42
N TRP A 57 2.28 3.23 -6.14
CA TRP A 57 3.33 2.41 -5.52
C TRP A 57 3.41 1.02 -6.16
N ALA A 58 2.28 0.34 -6.35
CA ALA A 58 2.25 -0.98 -6.97
C ALA A 58 2.81 -0.96 -8.40
N ASN A 59 2.44 0.04 -9.19
CA ASN A 59 2.99 0.21 -10.55
C ASN A 59 4.50 0.50 -10.53
N ALA A 60 5.01 1.25 -9.56
CA ALA A 60 6.45 1.50 -9.41
C ALA A 60 7.25 0.24 -8.99
N GLN A 61 6.60 -0.73 -8.36
CA GLN A 61 7.19 -2.03 -8.00
C GLN A 61 6.97 -3.12 -9.05
N ARG A 62 6.23 -2.84 -10.13
CA ARG A 62 5.93 -3.80 -11.18
C ARG A 62 7.21 -4.19 -11.92
N ILE A 63 7.48 -5.48 -12.01
CA ILE A 63 8.55 -6.03 -12.83
C ILE A 63 7.91 -6.55 -14.13
N GLU A 64 8.27 -5.94 -15.25
CA GLU A 64 7.86 -6.45 -16.56
C GLU A 64 8.82 -7.58 -16.94
N GLN A 65 8.29 -8.78 -17.10
CA GLN A 65 9.06 -9.85 -17.72
C GLN A 65 9.05 -9.62 -19.22
N VAL A 66 10.24 -9.44 -19.78
CA VAL A 66 10.43 -9.40 -21.22
C VAL A 66 10.60 -10.86 -21.67
N SER A 67 9.67 -11.34 -22.48
CA SER A 67 9.73 -12.67 -23.10
C SER A 67 10.88 -12.79 -24.10
#